data_AF-A0A1G0GQ97-F1
#
_entry.id   AF-A0A1G0GQ97-F1
#
_cell.length_a   1.000
_cell.length_b   1.000
_cell.length_c   1.000
_cell.angle_alpha   90.00
_cell.angle_beta   90.00
_cell.angle_gamma   90.00
#
_symmetry.space_group_name_H-M   'P 1'
#
loop_
_entity.id
_entity.type
_entity.pdbx_description
1 polymer ?
#
loop_
_entity_poly.entity_id
_entity_poly.type
_entity_poly.pdbx_seq_one_letter_code
_entity_poly.pdbx_strand_id
1 'polypeptide(L)'
;MSTALAIDYVDPKTDHKFHLPISALKKPSNAREYSKLEKILDKLIDEVRDNEKHPLAIVMQIIGENLEQYDNEHYPTIGHNISEVDMVKYLMKSHNLHQNDLADIFGGQANVSKYLSGERPLSKNQIAGLKKRFGISADFFIK
;
A
#
# COMPACT_ATOMS: atom_id res chain seq x y z
N MET A 1 26.71 2.20 31.35
CA MET A 1 25.39 1.80 30.77
C MET A 1 25.02 2.88 29.77
N SER A 2 24.82 2.53 28.50
CA SER A 2 24.48 3.51 27.47
C SER A 2 23.02 3.94 27.67
N THR A 3 22.80 5.17 28.13
CA THR A 3 21.45 5.76 28.17
C THR A 3 21.03 6.00 26.73
N ALA A 4 20.18 5.13 26.20
CA ALA A 4 19.60 5.34 24.88
C ALA A 4 18.82 6.67 24.88
N LEU A 5 19.06 7.50 23.88
CA LEU A 5 18.32 8.77 23.72
C LEU A 5 16.83 8.46 23.53
N ALA A 6 15.96 9.18 24.23
CA ALA A 6 14.51 8.97 24.23
C ALA A 6 13.73 10.29 24.34
N ILE A 7 12.48 10.25 23.90
CA ILE A 7 11.45 11.26 24.13
C ILE A 7 10.56 10.71 25.24
N ASP A 8 10.47 11.47 26.33
CA ASP A 8 9.54 11.21 27.42
C ASP A 8 8.36 12.18 27.34
N TYR A 9 7.15 11.65 27.49
CA TYR A 9 5.92 12.44 27.57
C TYR A 9 5.04 11.92 28.68
N VAL A 10 4.41 12.85 29.42
CA VAL A 10 3.38 12.53 30.40
C VAL A 10 2.15 13.33 30.01
N ASP A 11 1.04 12.64 29.76
CA ASP A 11 -0.22 13.32 29.49
C ASP A 11 -0.72 14.00 30.78
N PRO A 12 -0.98 15.31 30.77
CA PRO A 12 -1.33 16.06 31.97
C PRO A 12 -2.76 15.78 32.49
N LYS A 13 -3.60 15.12 31.69
CA LYS A 13 -4.99 14.77 32.02
C LYS A 13 -5.12 13.33 32.50
N THR A 14 -4.37 12.41 31.92
CA THR A 14 -4.47 10.95 32.20
C THR A 14 -3.30 10.42 33.04
N ASP A 15 -2.21 11.19 33.21
CA ASP A 15 -0.93 10.75 33.78
C ASP A 15 -0.30 9.55 33.04
N HIS A 16 -0.77 9.26 31.82
CA HIS A 16 -0.17 8.25 30.96
C HIS A 16 1.25 8.66 30.57
N LYS A 17 2.18 7.71 30.65
CA LYS A 17 3.61 7.95 30.43
C LYS A 17 4.07 7.22 29.18
N PHE A 18 4.69 7.98 28.30
CA PHE A 18 5.35 7.49 27.10
C PHE A 18 6.84 7.64 27.26
N HIS A 19 7.56 6.53 27.08
CA HIS A 19 9.00 6.50 26.92
C HIS A 19 9.32 5.95 25.55
N LEU A 20 9.71 6.84 24.63
CA LEU A 20 9.91 6.52 23.23
C LEU A 20 11.39 6.64 22.91
N PRO A 21 12.13 5.53 22.72
CA PRO A 21 13.53 5.63 22.31
C PRO A 21 13.59 6.32 20.94
N ILE A 22 14.64 7.10 20.66
CA ILE A 22 14.79 7.76 19.35
C ILE A 22 14.85 6.74 18.21
N SER A 23 15.30 5.52 18.49
CA SER A 23 15.22 4.41 17.55
C SER A 23 13.78 4.02 17.14
N ALA A 24 12.75 4.51 17.83
CA ALA A 24 11.37 4.37 17.43
C ALA A 24 11.00 5.24 16.21
N LEU A 25 11.77 6.31 15.95
CA LEU A 25 11.51 7.25 14.84
C LEU A 25 12.16 6.84 13.51
N LYS A 26 12.85 5.69 13.48
CA LYS A 26 13.49 5.17 12.27
C LYS A 26 12.60 4.12 11.62
N LYS A 27 12.67 4.02 10.29
CA LYS A 27 12.10 2.89 9.55
C LYS A 27 12.59 1.55 10.12
N PRO A 28 11.70 0.59 10.42
CA PRO A 28 12.11 -0.72 10.89
C PRO A 28 12.95 -1.42 9.82
N SER A 29 13.96 -2.19 10.25
CA SER A 29 14.83 -2.92 9.30
C SER A 29 14.51 -4.42 9.24
N ASN A 30 13.58 -4.88 10.06
CA ASN A 30 13.14 -6.27 10.14
C ASN A 30 11.76 -6.36 10.82
N ALA A 31 11.11 -7.52 10.67
CA ALA A 31 9.78 -7.79 11.24
C ALA A 31 9.70 -7.62 12.76
N ARG A 32 10.79 -7.90 13.51
CA ARG A 32 10.79 -7.74 14.97
C ARG A 32 10.75 -6.26 15.36
N GLU A 33 11.43 -5.39 14.63
CA GLU A 33 11.35 -3.95 14.83
C GLU A 33 10.00 -3.42 14.40
N TYR A 34 9.47 -3.89 13.26
CA TYR A 34 8.13 -3.54 12.78
C TYR A 34 7.07 -3.80 13.85
N SER A 35 6.97 -5.03 14.37
CA SER A 35 5.96 -5.37 15.40
C SER A 35 6.15 -4.62 16.73
N LYS A 36 7.34 -4.05 16.99
CA LYS A 36 7.53 -3.17 18.15
C LYS A 36 6.98 -1.78 17.88
N LEU A 37 7.25 -1.23 16.70
CA LEU A 37 6.76 0.07 16.27
C LEU A 37 5.23 0.08 16.12
N GLU A 38 4.65 -0.99 15.58
CA GLU A 38 3.20 -1.19 15.49
C GLU A 38 2.53 -1.08 16.86
N LYS A 39 3.05 -1.80 17.88
CA LYS A 39 2.53 -1.70 19.26
C LYS A 39 2.72 -0.32 19.90
N ILE A 40 3.72 0.44 19.47
CA ILE A 40 3.90 1.82 19.92
C ILE A 40 2.84 2.69 19.25
N LEU A 41 2.65 2.52 17.93
CA LEU A 41 1.66 3.26 17.16
C LEU A 41 0.24 3.05 17.70
N ASP A 42 -0.15 1.82 18.03
CA ASP A 42 -1.45 1.51 18.65
C ASP A 42 -1.71 2.34 19.92
N LYS A 43 -0.71 2.40 20.81
CA LYS A 43 -0.81 3.20 22.04
C LYS A 43 -0.86 4.69 21.76
N LEU A 44 -0.17 5.15 20.73
CA LEU A 44 -0.21 6.56 20.32
C LEU A 44 -1.56 6.92 19.73
N ILE A 45 -2.20 6.04 18.96
CA ILE A 45 -3.56 6.22 18.43
C ILE A 45 -4.56 6.36 19.59
N ASP A 46 -4.45 5.49 20.60
CA ASP A 46 -5.33 5.55 21.79
C ASP A 46 -5.15 6.82 22.64
N GLU A 47 -3.94 7.40 22.65
CA GLU A 47 -3.63 8.63 23.39
C GLU A 47 -4.00 9.89 22.60
N VAL A 48 -3.57 9.97 21.34
CA VAL A 48 -3.81 11.12 20.46
C VAL A 48 -5.30 11.23 20.11
N ARG A 49 -5.96 10.09 19.82
CA ARG A 49 -7.36 10.02 19.37
C ARG A 49 -7.62 11.04 18.26
N ASP A 50 -8.69 11.84 18.37
CA ASP A 50 -9.07 12.86 17.39
C ASP A 50 -8.39 14.22 17.64
N ASN A 51 -7.40 14.30 18.54
CA ASN A 51 -6.69 15.56 18.82
C ASN A 51 -5.48 15.72 17.91
N GLU A 52 -5.69 16.27 16.72
CA GLU A 52 -4.61 16.56 15.75
C GLU A 52 -3.51 17.49 16.31
N LYS A 53 -3.81 18.28 17.36
CA LYS A 53 -2.85 19.17 18.02
C LYS A 53 -2.14 18.50 19.20
N HIS A 54 -2.33 17.21 19.41
CA HIS A 54 -1.68 16.48 20.50
C HIS A 54 -0.15 16.51 20.34
N PRO A 55 0.64 16.71 21.41
CA PRO A 55 2.11 16.74 21.31
C PRO A 55 2.73 15.49 20.67
N LEU A 56 2.08 14.33 20.87
CA LEU A 56 2.50 13.06 20.28
C LEU A 56 1.98 12.82 18.85
N ALA A 57 1.13 13.68 18.29
CA ALA A 57 0.57 13.48 16.95
C ALA A 57 1.66 13.39 15.87
N ILE A 58 2.70 14.23 15.97
CA ILE A 58 3.84 14.18 15.04
C ILE A 58 4.65 12.88 15.16
N VAL A 59 4.77 12.35 16.38
CA VAL A 59 5.48 11.08 16.60
C VAL A 59 4.67 9.91 16.03
N MET A 60 3.36 9.92 16.25
CA MET A 60 2.41 8.96 15.66
C MET A 60 2.52 8.97 14.13
N GLN A 61 2.51 10.16 13.52
CA GLN A 61 2.65 10.32 12.07
C GLN A 61 3.98 9.74 11.55
N ILE A 62 5.11 10.13 12.15
CA ILE A 62 6.44 9.64 11.74
C ILE A 62 6.53 8.11 11.84
N ILE A 63 6.00 7.51 12.90
CA ILE A 63 6.01 6.05 13.06
C ILE A 63 5.12 5.38 12.01
N GLY A 64 3.94 5.93 11.74
CA GLY A 64 3.03 5.44 10.69
C GLY A 64 3.67 5.45 9.30
N GLU A 65 4.25 6.58 8.89
CA GLU A 65 4.94 6.73 7.59
C GLU A 65 6.11 5.75 7.46
N ASN A 66 6.85 5.51 8.54
CA ASN A 66 7.95 4.55 8.56
C ASN A 66 7.49 3.09 8.42
N LEU A 67 6.37 2.73 9.06
CA LEU A 67 5.76 1.40 8.90
C LEU A 67 5.25 1.22 7.46
N GLU A 68 4.57 2.23 6.92
CA GLU A 68 4.10 2.23 5.53
C GLU A 68 5.26 2.06 4.54
N GLN A 69 6.38 2.77 4.75
CA GLN A 69 7.55 2.61 3.90
C GLN A 69 8.14 1.19 3.98
N TYR A 70 8.16 0.58 5.17
CA TYR A 70 8.59 -0.81 5.31
C TYR A 70 7.67 -1.78 4.57
N ASP A 71 6.35 -1.59 4.71
CA ASP A 71 5.34 -2.41 4.04
C ASP A 71 5.44 -2.29 2.52
N ASN A 72 5.62 -1.09 1.98
CA ASN A 72 5.80 -0.89 0.55
C ASN A 72 7.04 -1.62 0.00
N GLU A 73 8.10 -1.77 0.80
CA GLU A 73 9.32 -2.49 0.41
C GLU A 73 9.21 -4.02 0.52
N HIS A 74 8.46 -4.52 1.51
CA HIS A 74 8.40 -5.95 1.85
C HIS A 74 7.13 -6.65 1.36
N TYR A 75 6.03 -5.91 1.34
CA TYR A 75 4.70 -6.32 0.92
C TYR A 75 4.18 -5.34 -0.12
N PRO A 76 4.88 -5.21 -1.25
CA PRO A 76 4.47 -4.27 -2.27
C PRO A 76 3.02 -4.57 -2.69
N THR A 77 2.23 -3.51 -2.88
CA THR A 77 0.80 -3.58 -3.21
C THR A 77 0.53 -4.63 -4.28
N ILE A 78 -0.58 -5.37 -4.14
CA ILE A 78 -0.98 -6.40 -5.11
C ILE A 78 -0.91 -5.81 -6.52
N GLY A 79 0.01 -6.31 -7.34
CA GLY A 79 0.24 -5.79 -8.70
C GLY A 79 1.59 -5.10 -8.93
N HIS A 80 2.38 -4.79 -7.90
CA HIS A 80 3.63 -4.04 -8.05
C HIS A 80 4.66 -4.70 -9.00
N ASN A 81 4.66 -6.03 -9.10
CA ASN A 81 5.49 -6.80 -10.04
C ASN A 81 4.68 -7.52 -11.12
N ILE A 82 3.40 -7.17 -11.26
CA ILE A 82 2.51 -7.72 -12.29
C ILE A 82 2.33 -6.63 -13.32
N SER A 83 2.74 -6.87 -14.56
CA SER A 83 2.44 -5.89 -15.61
C SER A 83 0.92 -5.82 -15.85
N GLU A 84 0.44 -4.71 -16.39
CA GLU A 84 -0.96 -4.61 -16.84
C GLU A 84 -1.34 -5.80 -17.75
N VAL A 85 -0.39 -6.26 -18.58
CA VAL A 85 -0.55 -7.41 -19.48
C VAL A 85 -0.70 -8.72 -18.69
N ASP A 86 0.11 -8.94 -17.66
CA ASP A 86 0.02 -10.13 -16.81
C ASP A 86 -1.30 -10.17 -16.06
N MET A 87 -1.81 -9.01 -15.63
CA MET A 87 -3.13 -8.90 -15.01
C MET A 87 -4.23 -9.32 -15.98
N VAL A 88 -4.21 -8.83 -17.23
CA VAL A 88 -5.19 -9.24 -18.24
C VAL A 88 -5.08 -10.72 -18.57
N LYS A 89 -3.86 -11.28 -18.71
CA LYS A 89 -3.64 -12.72 -18.91
C LYS A 89 -4.21 -13.55 -17.75
N TYR A 90 -4.02 -13.08 -16.52
CA TYR A 90 -4.57 -13.72 -15.33
C TYR A 90 -6.10 -13.73 -15.36
N LEU A 91 -6.74 -12.60 -15.64
CA LEU A 91 -8.20 -12.48 -15.77
C LEU A 91 -8.75 -13.37 -16.89
N MET A 92 -8.07 -13.43 -18.02
CA MET A 92 -8.45 -14.35 -19.09
C MET A 92 -8.41 -15.80 -18.61
N LYS A 93 -7.32 -16.21 -17.95
CA LYS A 93 -7.15 -17.57 -17.46
C LYS A 93 -8.18 -17.92 -16.37
N SER A 94 -8.40 -17.05 -15.38
CA SER A 94 -9.30 -17.31 -14.26
C SER A 94 -10.77 -17.36 -14.67
N HIS A 95 -11.14 -16.65 -15.73
CA HIS A 95 -12.50 -16.65 -16.30
C HIS A 95 -12.65 -17.57 -17.53
N ASN A 96 -11.63 -18.36 -17.88
CA ASN A 96 -11.60 -19.23 -19.05
C ASN A 96 -11.96 -18.50 -20.36
N LEU A 97 -11.39 -17.30 -20.56
CA LEU A 97 -11.59 -16.46 -21.74
C LEU A 97 -10.44 -16.61 -22.73
N HIS A 98 -10.78 -16.59 -24.01
CA HIS A 98 -9.85 -16.46 -25.13
C HIS A 98 -9.75 -15.00 -25.59
N GLN A 99 -8.79 -14.70 -26.48
CA GLN A 99 -8.57 -13.32 -26.94
C GLN A 99 -9.79 -12.73 -27.65
N ASN A 100 -10.53 -13.54 -28.41
CA ASN A 100 -11.75 -13.12 -29.09
C ASN A 100 -12.81 -12.62 -28.10
N ASP A 101 -12.82 -13.15 -26.87
CA ASP A 101 -13.80 -12.76 -25.88
C ASP A 101 -13.57 -11.35 -25.37
N LEU A 102 -12.38 -10.76 -25.54
CA LEU A 102 -12.07 -9.36 -25.19
C LEU A 102 -12.15 -8.40 -26.39
N ALA A 103 -12.52 -8.90 -27.57
CA ALA A 103 -12.50 -8.10 -28.80
C ALA A 103 -13.46 -6.90 -28.73
N ASP A 104 -14.55 -6.99 -27.98
CA ASP A 104 -15.50 -5.91 -27.72
C ASP A 104 -14.87 -4.71 -27.01
N ILE A 105 -13.97 -4.96 -26.05
CA ILE A 105 -13.25 -3.93 -25.31
C ILE A 105 -12.09 -3.35 -26.15
N PHE A 106 -11.41 -4.19 -26.92
CA PHE A 106 -10.19 -3.82 -27.64
C PHE A 106 -10.43 -3.38 -29.09
N GLY A 107 -11.67 -3.44 -29.59
CA GLY A 107 -12.01 -3.13 -30.98
C GLY A 107 -11.51 -4.18 -31.98
N GLY A 108 -11.45 -5.45 -31.57
CA GLY A 108 -11.04 -6.59 -32.39
C GLY A 108 -9.93 -7.44 -31.77
N GLN A 109 -9.90 -8.73 -32.10
CA GLN A 109 -8.91 -9.67 -31.55
C GLN A 109 -7.47 -9.32 -31.93
N ALA A 110 -7.23 -8.76 -33.12
CA ALA A 110 -5.90 -8.30 -33.52
C ALA A 110 -5.33 -7.25 -32.54
N ASN A 111 -6.18 -6.38 -31.97
CA ASN A 111 -5.76 -5.41 -30.97
C ASN A 111 -5.49 -6.06 -29.60
N VAL A 112 -6.28 -7.08 -29.23
CA VAL A 112 -6.02 -7.90 -28.03
C VAL A 112 -4.65 -8.56 -28.13
N SER A 113 -4.34 -9.17 -29.28
CA SER A 113 -3.05 -9.83 -29.51
C SER A 113 -1.88 -8.85 -29.38
N LYS A 114 -1.97 -7.67 -30.01
CA LYS A 114 -0.92 -6.63 -29.94
C LYS A 114 -0.71 -6.10 -28.52
N TYR A 115 -1.79 -6.01 -27.75
CA TYR A 115 -1.67 -5.66 -26.33
C TYR A 115 -0.98 -6.77 -25.53
N LEU A 116 -1.41 -8.03 -25.70
CA LEU A 116 -0.87 -9.17 -24.96
C LEU A 116 0.60 -9.50 -25.30
N SER A 117 1.08 -9.07 -26.47
CA SER A 117 2.49 -9.13 -26.88
C SER A 117 3.31 -7.93 -26.39
N GLY A 118 2.68 -6.89 -25.82
CA GLY A 118 3.33 -5.67 -25.35
C GLY A 118 3.62 -4.64 -26.44
N GLU A 119 3.13 -4.83 -27.67
CA GLU A 119 3.33 -3.89 -28.77
C GLU A 119 2.49 -2.60 -28.61
N ARG A 120 1.42 -2.65 -27.83
CA ARG A 120 0.55 -1.50 -27.55
C ARG A 120 0.16 -1.47 -26.08
N PRO A 121 0.18 -0.29 -25.42
CA PRO A 121 -0.36 -0.13 -24.06
C PRO A 121 -1.90 -0.07 -24.07
N LEU A 122 -2.51 -0.14 -22.88
CA LEU A 122 -3.95 0.11 -22.73
C LEU A 122 -4.31 1.58 -23.01
N SER A 123 -5.42 1.79 -23.70
CA SER A 123 -6.10 3.08 -23.77
C SER A 123 -7.06 3.28 -22.60
N LYS A 124 -7.42 4.53 -22.30
CA LYS A 124 -8.40 4.87 -21.24
C LYS A 124 -9.75 4.15 -21.42
N ASN A 125 -10.21 4.00 -22.66
CA ASN A 125 -11.46 3.29 -22.97
C ASN A 125 -11.35 1.79 -22.68
N GLN A 126 -10.21 1.18 -22.99
CA GLN A 126 -9.96 -0.24 -22.68
C GLN A 126 -9.87 -0.47 -21.17
N ILE A 127 -9.19 0.41 -20.42
CA ILE A 127 -9.17 0.36 -18.95
C ILE A 127 -10.59 0.44 -18.38
N ALA A 128 -11.41 1.37 -18.88
CA ALA A 128 -12.80 1.49 -18.45
C ALA A 128 -13.64 0.24 -18.79
N GLY A 129 -13.41 -0.37 -19.96
CA GLY A 129 -14.06 -1.62 -20.36
C GLY A 129 -13.66 -2.80 -19.48
N LEU A 130 -12.37 -2.96 -19.21
CA LEU A 130 -11.83 -4.00 -18.31
C LEU A 130 -12.37 -3.84 -16.89
N LYS A 131 -12.34 -2.61 -16.33
CA LYS A 131 -12.96 -2.29 -15.03
C LYS A 131 -14.42 -2.72 -14.99
N LYS A 132 -15.21 -2.33 -16.00
CA LYS A 132 -16.64 -2.66 -16.07
C LYS A 132 -16.89 -4.16 -16.15
N ARG A 133 -16.08 -4.90 -16.92
CA ARG A 133 -16.26 -6.34 -17.14
C ARG A 133 -15.88 -7.18 -15.92
N PHE A 134 -14.78 -6.84 -15.27
CA PHE A 134 -14.19 -7.66 -14.19
C PHE A 134 -14.49 -7.13 -12.79
N GLY A 135 -15.04 -5.92 -12.65
CA GLY A 135 -15.37 -5.35 -11.34
C GLY A 135 -14.16 -4.99 -10.49
N ILE A 136 -13.02 -4.67 -11.11
CA ILE A 136 -11.75 -4.36 -10.45
C ILE A 136 -11.37 -2.87 -10.58
N SER A 137 -10.52 -2.36 -9.68
CA SER A 137 -10.03 -0.99 -9.75
C SER A 137 -9.20 -0.73 -11.01
N ALA A 138 -9.18 0.52 -11.47
CA ALA A 138 -8.29 0.94 -12.55
C ALA A 138 -6.81 0.93 -12.13
N ASP A 139 -6.53 0.95 -10.82
CA ASP A 139 -5.19 0.97 -10.25
C ASP A 139 -4.36 -0.28 -10.61
N PHE A 140 -5.02 -1.38 -11.00
CA PHE A 140 -4.33 -2.58 -11.50
C PHE A 140 -3.78 -2.42 -12.92
N PHE A 141 -4.16 -1.35 -13.64
CA PHE A 141 -3.77 -1.08 -15.02
C PHE A 141 -3.01 0.24 -15.19
N ILE A 142 -2.87 1.03 -14.12
CA ILE A 142 -2.24 2.34 -14.13
C ILE A 142 -1.04 2.27 -13.21
N LYS A 143 0.15 2.58 -13.74
CA LYS A 143 1.33 2.88 -12.95
C LYS A 143 1.44 4.38 -12.73
#